data_AF-A0A7V3K5J6-F1
#
_entry.id   AF-A0A7V3K5J6-F1
#
_cell.length_a   1.000
_cell.length_b   1.000
_cell.length_c   1.000
_cell.angle_alpha   90.00
_cell.angle_beta   90.00
_cell.angle_gamma   90.00
#
_symmetry.space_group_name_H-M   'P 1'
#
loop_
_entity.id
_entity.type
_entity.pdbx_description
1 polymer ?
#
loop_
_entity_poly.entity_id
_entity_poly.type
_entity_poly.pdbx_seq_one_letter_code
_entity_poly.pdbx_strand_id
1 'polypeptide(L)'
;MAEPLYRANVLVCGGTGCTASGSQAVLTALREEIARRGLEGEVQVIQTGCRGFCAMGPVMMIYPEGIFYCQVRAEDVPQVVEETLLKGRVVERLAYQEPAARKAIPHYGESPFYQKQLRIALRNCG
;
A
#
# COMPACT_ATOMS: atom_id res chain seq x y z
N MET A 1 1.48 -12.88 -25.56
CA MET A 1 2.17 -11.65 -25.12
C MET A 1 2.56 -11.90 -23.68
N ALA A 2 3.85 -11.97 -23.35
CA ALA A 2 4.28 -12.18 -21.98
C ALA A 2 3.98 -10.90 -21.18
N GLU A 3 3.17 -10.99 -20.13
CA GLU A 3 3.03 -9.90 -19.17
C GLU A 3 4.41 -9.55 -18.60
N PRO A 4 4.76 -8.26 -18.48
CA PRO A 4 6.00 -7.86 -17.81
C PRO A 4 6.00 -8.43 -16.40
N LEU A 5 7.04 -9.19 -16.04
CA LEU A 5 7.24 -9.67 -14.68
C LEU A 5 7.74 -8.51 -13.82
N TYR A 6 6.81 -7.78 -13.20
CA TYR A 6 7.14 -6.80 -12.17
C TYR A 6 7.55 -7.52 -10.88
N ARG A 7 8.68 -7.11 -10.29
CA ARG A 7 9.13 -7.62 -8.99
C ARG A 7 8.19 -7.22 -7.86
N ALA A 8 7.59 -6.05 -7.96
CA ALA A 8 6.68 -5.52 -6.94
C ALA A 8 5.50 -4.76 -7.56
N ASN A 9 4.32 -4.95 -6.98
CA ASN A 9 3.10 -4.21 -7.34
C ASN A 9 2.67 -3.36 -6.15
N VAL A 10 2.67 -2.04 -6.32
CA VAL A 10 2.26 -1.05 -5.31
C VAL A 10 0.83 -0.60 -5.62
N LEU A 11 -0.11 -1.12 -4.83
CA LEU A 11 -1.54 -0.85 -4.95
C LEU A 11 -1.92 0.29 -4.02
N VAL A 12 -2.39 1.41 -4.56
CA VAL A 12 -2.82 2.57 -3.77
C VAL A 12 -4.32 2.76 -3.90
N CYS A 13 -5.02 2.84 -2.76
CA CYS A 13 -6.47 3.03 -2.75
C CYS A 13 -6.87 4.40 -3.33
N GLY A 14 -7.64 4.36 -4.42
CA GLY A 14 -8.23 5.52 -5.08
C GLY A 14 -9.69 5.79 -4.70
N GLY A 15 -10.23 5.08 -3.70
CA GLY A 15 -11.60 5.34 -3.20
C GLY A 15 -11.77 6.77 -2.68
N THR A 16 -13.01 7.26 -2.60
CA THR A 16 -13.32 8.65 -2.21
C THR A 16 -12.71 9.04 -0.86
N GLY A 17 -12.78 8.15 0.14
CA GLY A 17 -12.17 8.38 1.45
C GLY A 17 -10.64 8.56 1.37
N CYS A 18 -9.95 7.71 0.62
CA CYS A 18 -8.48 7.83 0.47
C CYS A 18 -8.10 9.04 -0.40
N THR A 19 -8.91 9.35 -1.43
CA THR A 19 -8.72 10.56 -2.25
C THR A 19 -8.85 11.83 -1.41
N ALA A 20 -9.87 11.91 -0.55
CA ALA A 20 -10.06 13.01 0.38
C ALA A 20 -8.90 13.15 1.40
N SER A 21 -8.26 12.03 1.75
CA SER A 21 -7.07 12.01 2.61
C SER A 21 -5.73 12.18 1.86
N GLY A 22 -5.75 12.51 0.55
CA GLY A 22 -4.55 12.86 -0.21
C GLY A 22 -3.88 11.72 -0.98
N SER A 23 -4.58 10.61 -1.27
CA SER A 23 -3.97 9.47 -1.99
C SER A 23 -3.46 9.80 -3.41
N GLN A 24 -3.99 10.85 -4.05
CA GLN A 24 -3.50 11.31 -5.36
C GLN A 24 -2.08 11.88 -5.28
N ALA A 25 -1.76 12.62 -4.20
CA ALA A 25 -0.39 13.11 -4.00
C ALA A 25 0.59 11.95 -3.78
N VAL A 26 0.16 10.90 -3.07
CA VAL A 26 0.94 9.68 -2.87
C VAL A 26 1.19 8.95 -4.19
N LEU A 27 0.16 8.83 -5.05
CA LEU A 27 0.28 8.21 -6.38
C LEU A 27 1.27 8.97 -7.28
N THR A 28 1.17 10.30 -7.33
CA THR A 28 2.09 11.13 -8.11
C THR A 28 3.52 10.99 -7.60
N ALA A 29 3.72 11.16 -6.29
CA ALA A 29 5.03 11.02 -5.67
C ALA A 29 5.65 9.64 -5.90
N LEU A 30 4.86 8.56 -5.85
CA LEU A 30 5.33 7.21 -6.15
C LEU A 30 5.85 7.06 -7.58
N ARG A 31 5.09 7.56 -8.56
CA ARG A 31 5.47 7.49 -9.97
C ARG A 31 6.76 8.27 -10.23
N GLU A 32 6.86 9.48 -9.68
CA GLU A 32 8.06 10.31 -9.80
C GLU A 32 9.28 9.67 -9.12
N GLU A 33 9.10 9.10 -7.93
CA GLU A 33 10.16 8.44 -7.18
C GLU A 33 10.67 7.17 -7.89
N ILE A 34 9.77 6.37 -8.44
CA ILE A 34 10.09 5.15 -9.20
C ILE A 34 10.84 5.50 -10.49
N ALA A 35 10.37 6.52 -11.22
CA ALA A 35 11.07 7.03 -12.41
C ALA A 35 12.46 7.56 -12.06
N ARG A 36 12.59 8.35 -10.99
CA ARG A 36 13.87 8.91 -10.53
C ARG A 36 14.89 7.84 -10.19
N ARG A 37 14.44 6.68 -9.68
CA ARG A 37 15.30 5.55 -9.34
C ARG A 37 15.46 4.52 -10.46
N GLY A 38 14.85 4.75 -11.63
CA GLY A 38 14.92 3.83 -12.77
C GLY A 38 14.20 2.50 -12.56
N LEU A 39 13.18 2.47 -11.68
CA LEU A 39 12.47 1.25 -11.28
C LEU A 39 11.21 0.95 -12.11
N GLU A 40 10.93 1.73 -13.15
CA GLU A 40 9.68 1.64 -13.93
C GLU A 40 9.46 0.29 -14.63
N GLY A 41 10.54 -0.44 -14.93
CA GLY A 41 10.48 -1.80 -15.49
C GLY A 41 10.32 -2.91 -14.46
N GLU A 42 10.44 -2.60 -13.16
CA GLU A 42 10.46 -3.58 -12.07
C GLU A 42 9.30 -3.39 -11.10
N VAL A 43 8.85 -2.15 -10.89
CA VAL A 43 7.79 -1.81 -9.94
C VAL A 43 6.61 -1.20 -10.67
N GLN A 44 5.43 -1.79 -10.48
CA GLN A 44 4.18 -1.25 -11.03
C GLN A 44 3.40 -0.51 -9.95
N VAL A 45 2.98 0.73 -10.23
CA VAL A 45 2.05 1.49 -9.37
C VAL A 45 0.64 1.40 -9.94
N ILE A 46 -0.28 0.85 -9.15
CA ILE A 46 -1.66 0.61 -9.55
C ILE A 46 -2.58 1.38 -8.61
N GLN A 47 -3.41 2.27 -9.17
CA GLN A 47 -4.51 2.85 -8.43
C GLN A 47 -5.66 1.85 -8.37
N THR A 48 -6.14 1.53 -7.17
CA THR A 48 -7.20 0.54 -6.96
C THR A 48 -8.50 1.16 -6.43
N GLY A 49 -9.54 0.34 -6.34
CA GLY A 49 -10.81 0.71 -5.71
C GLY A 49 -10.72 0.83 -4.18
N CYS A 50 -11.87 1.05 -3.55
CA CYS A 50 -11.94 1.16 -2.09
C CYS A 50 -11.72 -0.20 -1.40
N ARG A 51 -10.91 -0.20 -0.33
CA ARG A 51 -10.69 -1.38 0.54
C ARG A 51 -11.51 -1.37 1.83
N GLY A 52 -12.36 -0.36 2.04
CA GLY A 52 -13.23 -0.24 3.21
C GLY A 52 -12.59 0.27 4.51
N PHE A 53 -11.27 0.35 4.61
CA PHE A 53 -10.58 0.82 5.83
C PHE A 53 -10.30 2.34 5.80
N CYS A 54 -11.35 3.13 5.57
CA CYS A 54 -11.24 4.58 5.33
C CYS A 54 -10.64 5.36 6.52
N ALA A 55 -10.83 4.89 7.76
CA ALA A 55 -10.24 5.50 8.95
C ALA A 55 -8.70 5.51 8.93
N MET A 56 -8.09 4.62 8.15
CA MET A 56 -6.64 4.51 7.97
C MET A 56 -6.17 4.97 6.58
N GLY A 57 -7.02 5.67 5.83
CA GLY A 57 -6.68 6.21 4.52
C GLY A 57 -5.62 7.33 4.59
N PRO A 58 -4.78 7.50 3.56
CA PRO A 58 -4.58 6.64 2.40
C PRO A 58 -3.99 5.27 2.75
N VAL A 59 -4.57 4.19 2.23
CA VAL A 59 -4.04 2.83 2.39
C VAL A 59 -3.32 2.37 1.12
N MET A 60 -2.22 1.65 1.32
CA MET A 60 -1.35 1.14 0.28
C MET A 60 -1.00 -0.31 0.56
N MET A 61 -0.83 -1.09 -0.49
CA MET A 61 -0.46 -2.49 -0.40
C MET A 61 0.66 -2.83 -1.36
N ILE A 62 1.59 -3.69 -0.94
CA ILE A 62 2.74 -4.09 -1.75
C ILE A 62 2.72 -5.61 -1.88
N TYR A 63 2.64 -6.09 -3.12
CA TYR A 63 2.77 -7.51 -3.46
C TYR A 63 4.14 -7.77 -4.11
N PRO A 64 4.72 -8.97 -3.94
CA PRO A 64 4.12 -10.20 -3.39
C PRO A 64 4.11 -10.32 -1.86
N GLU A 65 4.82 -9.46 -1.13
CA GLU A 65 5.02 -9.59 0.33
C GLU A 65 3.73 -9.39 1.14
N GLY A 66 2.68 -8.82 0.53
CA GLY A 66 1.40 -8.58 1.18
C GLY A 66 1.47 -7.51 2.28
N ILE A 67 2.41 -6.58 2.15
CA ILE A 67 2.61 -5.50 3.11
C ILE A 67 1.45 -4.51 2.99
N PHE A 68 0.91 -4.06 4.12
CA PHE A 68 -0.21 -3.14 4.24
C PHE A 68 0.20 -1.90 5.01
N TYR A 69 0.26 -0.77 4.30
CA TYR A 69 0.56 0.53 4.86
C TYR A 69 -0.70 1.38 5.02
N CYS A 70 -0.73 2.11 6.11
CA CYS A 70 -1.83 2.96 6.56
C CYS A 70 -1.37 4.42 6.65
N GLN A 71 -2.29 5.35 6.42
CA GLN A 71 -2.09 6.79 6.55
C GLN A 71 -0.85 7.29 5.82
N VAL A 72 -0.56 6.70 4.65
CA VAL A 72 0.63 7.03 3.87
C VAL A 72 0.50 8.45 3.33
N ARG A 73 1.55 9.24 3.50
CA ARG A 73 1.64 10.60 2.95
C ARG A 73 2.67 10.67 1.82
N ALA A 74 2.61 11.72 1.02
CA ALA A 74 3.53 11.91 -0.10
C ALA A 74 5.00 12.00 0.39
N GLU A 75 5.22 12.55 1.57
CA GLU A 75 6.56 12.68 2.18
C GLU A 75 7.15 11.33 2.62
N ASP A 76 6.31 10.33 2.82
CA ASP A 76 6.73 8.99 3.22
C ASP A 76 7.23 8.16 2.02
N VAL A 77 6.90 8.57 0.79
CA VAL A 77 7.19 7.81 -0.43
C VAL A 77 8.67 7.52 -0.61
N PRO A 78 9.61 8.48 -0.47
CA PRO A 78 11.04 8.19 -0.62
C PRO A 78 11.53 7.12 0.37
N GLN A 79 10.97 7.10 1.59
CA GLN A 79 11.28 6.10 2.60
C GLN A 79 10.70 4.72 2.23
N VAL A 80 9.46 4.66 1.73
CA VAL A 80 8.82 3.42 1.28
C VAL A 80 9.59 2.79 0.12
N VAL A 81 10.00 3.58 -0.86
CA VAL A 81 10.76 3.08 -2.02
C VAL A 81 12.14 2.57 -1.59
N GLU A 82 12.83 3.31 -0.72
CA GLU A 82 14.14 2.90 -0.19
C GLU A 82 14.04 1.63 0.66
N GLU A 83 13.27 1.67 1.74
CA GLU A 83 13.26 0.60 2.73
C GLU A 83 12.53 -0.64 2.22
N THR A 84 11.37 -0.47 1.58
CA THR A 84 10.55 -1.61 1.16
C THR A 84 10.91 -2.10 -0.23
N LEU A 85 10.93 -1.22 -1.23
CA LEU A 85 11.09 -1.66 -2.62
C LEU A 85 12.53 -1.98 -3.01
N LEU A 86 13.55 -1.41 -2.34
CA LEU A 86 14.96 -1.73 -2.59
C LEU A 86 15.55 -2.69 -1.55
N LYS A 87 15.30 -2.44 -0.27
CA LYS A 87 15.92 -3.21 0.83
C LYS A 87 15.06 -4.38 1.35
N GLY A 88 13.80 -4.47 0.95
CA GLY A 88 12.88 -5.52 1.42
C GLY A 88 12.48 -5.40 2.89
N ARG A 89 12.64 -4.22 3.51
CA ARG A 89 12.30 -3.94 4.91
C ARG A 89 10.97 -3.21 5.04
N VAL A 90 10.24 -3.54 6.10
CA VAL A 90 8.98 -2.90 6.44
C VAL A 90 9.23 -1.59 7.17
N VAL A 91 8.49 -0.54 6.79
CA VAL A 91 8.43 0.71 7.55
C VAL A 91 7.37 0.56 8.65
N GLU A 92 7.79 0.15 9.84
CA GLU A 92 6.89 -0.19 10.97
C GLU A 92 5.94 0.95 11.38
N ARG A 93 6.36 2.21 11.21
CA ARG A 93 5.51 3.38 11.47
C ARG A 93 4.28 3.43 10.57
N LEU A 94 4.40 2.95 9.34
CA LEU A 94 3.31 2.96 8.35
C LEU A 94 2.48 1.66 8.40
N ALA A 95 3.00 0.60 9.03
CA ALA A 95 2.23 -0.61 9.26
C ALA A 95 1.04 -0.33 10.20
N TYR A 96 0.00 -1.14 10.11
CA TYR A 96 -1.15 -1.00 11.01
C TYR A 96 -0.71 -1.26 12.45
N GLN A 97 -0.89 -0.27 13.33
CA GLN A 97 -0.58 -0.39 14.75
C GLN A 97 -1.84 -0.89 15.47
N GLU A 98 -1.78 -2.10 16.03
CA GLU A 98 -2.88 -2.60 16.85
C GLU A 98 -2.92 -1.86 18.20
N PRO A 99 -3.99 -1.11 18.52
CA PRO A 99 -4.02 -0.29 19.74
C PRO A 99 -3.94 -1.12 21.02
N ALA A 100 -4.48 -2.35 21.01
CA ALA A 100 -4.50 -3.24 22.17
C ALA A 100 -3.14 -3.90 22.45
N ALA A 101 -2.40 -4.27 21.40
CA ALA A 101 -1.15 -5.01 21.52
C ALA A 101 0.12 -4.14 21.36
N ARG A 102 -0.03 -2.86 20.96
CA ARG A 102 1.09 -1.95 20.60
C ARG A 102 2.10 -2.60 19.63
N LYS A 103 1.58 -3.41 18.72
CA LYS A 103 2.37 -4.17 17.75
C LYS A 103 2.06 -3.67 16.35
N ALA A 104 3.12 -3.49 15.54
CA ALA A 104 2.99 -3.27 14.12
C ALA A 104 2.56 -4.57 13.43
N ILE A 105 1.49 -4.51 12.65
CA ILE A 105 0.95 -5.59 11.83
C ILE A 105 1.18 -5.21 10.37
N PRO A 106 2.29 -5.67 9.77
CA PRO A 106 2.65 -5.25 8.42
C PRO A 106 1.92 -6.03 7.35
N HIS A 107 1.44 -7.24 7.62
CA HIS A 107 0.80 -8.07 6.61
C HIS A 107 -0.72 -7.90 6.62
N TYR A 108 -1.29 -7.71 5.42
CA TYR A 108 -2.73 -7.52 5.23
C TYR A 108 -3.57 -8.65 5.85
N GLY A 109 -3.13 -9.91 5.67
CA GLY A 109 -3.83 -11.09 6.19
C GLY A 109 -3.86 -11.19 7.71
N GLU A 110 -2.95 -10.50 8.40
CA GLU A 110 -2.87 -10.47 9.86
C GLU A 110 -3.68 -9.33 10.47
N SER A 111 -4.23 -8.42 9.66
CA SER A 111 -5.01 -7.29 10.16
C SER A 111 -6.28 -7.76 10.89
N PRO A 112 -6.48 -7.43 12.18
CA PRO A 112 -7.69 -7.79 12.93
C PRO A 112 -8.96 -7.22 12.30
N PHE A 113 -8.84 -6.12 11.55
CA PHE A 113 -9.93 -5.52 10.80
C PHE A 113 -10.44 -6.47 9.70
N TYR A 114 -9.52 -7.03 8.89
CA TYR A 114 -9.88 -7.86 7.75
C TYR A 114 -10.13 -9.33 8.13
N GLN A 115 -9.38 -9.88 9.10
CA GLN A 115 -9.51 -11.29 9.51
C GLN A 115 -10.90 -11.66 10.02
N LYS A 116 -11.61 -10.71 10.63
CA LYS A 116 -12.96 -10.94 11.19
C LYS A 116 -14.08 -10.80 10.14
N GLN A 117 -13.74 -10.53 8.88
CA GLN A 117 -14.71 -10.28 7.81
C GLN A 117 -14.76 -11.43 6.80
N LEU A 118 -15.97 -11.90 6.49
CA LEU A 118 -16.20 -12.80 5.35
C LEU A 118 -16.58 -11.98 4.11
N ARG A 119 -15.58 -11.61 3.30
CA ARG A 119 -15.76 -10.72 2.14
C ARG A 119 -16.26 -11.47 0.90
N ILE A 120 -17.51 -11.95 0.87
CA ILE A 120 -18.05 -12.69 -0.31
C ILE A 120 -18.26 -11.75 -1.51
N ALA A 121 -19.07 -10.70 -1.35
CA ALA A 121 -19.32 -9.71 -2.38
C ALA A 121 -18.09 -8.81 -2.61
N LEU A 122 -17.37 -8.49 -1.53
CA LEU A 122 -16.21 -7.59 -1.53
C LEU A 122 -14.87 -8.30 -1.78
N ARG A 123 -14.87 -9.58 -2.22
CA ARG A 123 -13.65 -10.40 -2.35
C ARG A 123 -12.58 -9.78 -3.26
N ASN A 124 -13.01 -9.04 -4.28
CA ASN A 124 -12.14 -8.41 -5.28
C ASN A 124 -12.06 -6.89 -5.11
N CYS A 125 -12.54 -6.32 -4.00
CA CYS A 125 -12.51 -4.87 -3.80
C CYS A 125 -11.14 -4.39 -3.31
N GLY A 126 -10.50 -3.60 -4.16
CA GLY A 126 -9.35 -2.76 -3.88
C GLY A 126 -8.00 -3.43 -3.95
#